data_AF-A0A3B4YPL9-F1
#
_entry.id   AF-A0A3B4YPL9-F1
#
_cell.length_a   1.000
_cell.length_b   1.000
_cell.length_c   1.000
_cell.angle_alpha   90.00
_cell.angle_beta   90.00
_cell.angle_gamma   90.00
#
_symmetry.space_group_name_H-M   'P 1'
#
loop_
_entity.id
_entity.type
_entity.pdbx_description
1 polymer ?
#
loop_
_entity_poly.entity_id
_entity_poly.type
_entity_poly.pdbx_seq_one_letter_code
_entity_poly.pdbx_strand_id
1 'polypeptide(L)'
;MIMIYIDVVAGPEGEHHWSKNYPYCGGTFQSPIDIKSELLRFDPTLRPIEIQNYNLSPNEQLTLGNNGHSGECKSSVLSTKHVIILPHHYTAAQLHFHWGSSNRAAGSEHTVNSKQYAAEMHVVHFNSDKYPNMSMAVDKSDGLAVLGVLIENLYALHHLIHVRVQVPGFNIRALLPARLDEYYRYDGSLTTPPCYPSVLWTVFRNHVTISRKQVLHQLELFFLNAESIPAEEEPDQPVCGKVRTG
;
A
#
# COMPACT_ATOMS: atom_id res chain seq x y z
N MET A 1 16.11 -23.01 -1.41
CA MET A 1 14.67 -23.12 -1.10
C MET A 1 14.56 -23.38 0.39
N ILE A 2 14.24 -22.37 1.19
CA ILE A 2 14.03 -22.51 2.64
C ILE A 2 12.60 -22.04 2.89
N MET A 3 11.75 -22.96 3.33
CA MET A 3 10.39 -22.68 3.80
C MET A 3 10.46 -22.28 5.28
N ILE A 4 9.74 -21.23 5.66
CA ILE A 4 9.59 -20.80 7.05
C ILE A 4 8.09 -20.82 7.36
N TYR A 5 7.71 -21.59 8.39
CA TYR A 5 6.37 -21.60 8.96
C TYR A 5 6.19 -20.40 9.89
N ILE A 6 5.00 -19.80 9.92
CA ILE A 6 4.62 -18.77 10.88
C ILE A 6 3.36 -19.23 11.60
N ASP A 7 3.41 -19.22 12.94
CA ASP A 7 2.27 -19.40 13.84
C ASP A 7 1.43 -18.11 13.86
N VAL A 8 0.11 -18.25 13.80
CA VAL A 8 -0.84 -17.13 13.76
C VAL A 8 -1.88 -17.35 14.91
N VAL A 9 -2.51 -16.31 15.51
CA VAL A 9 -3.53 -16.44 16.60
C VAL A 9 -4.95 -15.89 16.28
N ALA A 10 -5.98 -16.66 16.68
CA ALA A 10 -7.36 -16.76 16.17
C ALA A 10 -8.39 -15.62 16.41
N GLY A 11 -9.42 -15.60 15.52
CA GLY A 11 -10.74 -14.95 15.62
C GLY A 11 -11.69 -15.50 14.52
N PRO A 12 -13.04 -15.49 14.67
CA PRO A 12 -13.98 -16.34 13.89
C PRO A 12 -14.10 -16.05 12.38
N GLU A 13 -13.70 -14.86 11.93
CA GLU A 13 -13.51 -14.49 10.51
C GLU A 13 -12.13 -13.83 10.24
N GLY A 14 -11.18 -13.98 11.18
CA GLY A 14 -9.83 -13.44 11.03
C GLY A 14 -9.04 -14.14 9.91
N GLU A 15 -7.85 -13.64 9.61
CA GLU A 15 -6.96 -14.13 8.53
C GLU A 15 -6.78 -15.66 8.53
N HIS A 16 -6.78 -16.26 9.72
CA HIS A 16 -6.89 -17.68 10.03
C HIS A 16 -7.95 -18.50 9.30
N HIS A 17 -9.01 -17.84 8.89
CA HIS A 17 -10.16 -18.46 8.27
C HIS A 17 -10.35 -18.00 6.84
N TRP A 18 -9.54 -17.05 6.35
CA TRP A 18 -9.59 -16.64 4.95
C TRP A 18 -9.39 -17.82 4.03
N SER A 19 -8.47 -18.74 4.35
CA SER A 19 -8.22 -19.96 3.58
C SER A 19 -9.45 -20.86 3.38
N LYS A 20 -10.48 -20.75 4.25
CA LYS A 20 -11.75 -21.49 4.09
C LYS A 20 -12.55 -21.02 2.87
N ASN A 21 -12.53 -19.71 2.60
CA ASN A 21 -13.31 -19.08 1.53
C ASN A 21 -12.44 -18.62 0.35
N TYR A 22 -11.15 -18.41 0.60
CA TYR A 22 -10.14 -17.91 -0.33
C TYR A 22 -8.91 -18.83 -0.26
N PRO A 23 -8.89 -19.95 -1.00
CA PRO A 23 -7.87 -20.99 -0.86
C PRO A 23 -6.43 -20.48 -0.97
N TYR A 24 -6.18 -19.47 -1.82
CA TYR A 24 -4.85 -18.88 -1.97
C TYR A 24 -4.33 -18.23 -0.70
N CYS A 25 -5.20 -17.76 0.21
CA CYS A 25 -4.78 -17.22 1.51
C CYS A 25 -4.16 -18.28 2.45
N GLY A 26 -4.30 -19.57 2.13
CA GLY A 26 -3.59 -20.66 2.81
C GLY A 26 -2.36 -21.17 2.05
N GLY A 27 -1.94 -20.46 0.99
CA GLY A 27 -0.82 -20.85 0.13
C GLY A 27 0.55 -20.59 0.75
N THR A 28 1.61 -21.00 0.04
CA THR A 28 3.01 -20.91 0.53
C THR A 28 3.71 -19.60 0.15
N PHE A 29 3.16 -18.83 -0.79
CA PHE A 29 3.72 -17.57 -1.30
C PHE A 29 2.89 -16.39 -0.82
N GLN A 30 2.71 -16.28 0.49
CA GLN A 30 1.92 -15.22 1.11
C GLN A 30 2.76 -14.01 1.50
N SER A 31 2.11 -12.86 1.48
CA SER A 31 2.60 -11.58 2.00
C SER A 31 1.65 -11.08 3.10
N PRO A 32 2.12 -10.23 4.03
CA PRO A 32 3.49 -9.71 4.15
C PRO A 32 4.47 -10.75 4.74
N ILE A 33 5.76 -10.40 4.79
CA ILE A 33 6.82 -11.21 5.43
C ILE A 33 7.69 -10.39 6.39
N ASP A 34 8.37 -11.08 7.31
CA ASP A 34 9.51 -10.52 8.05
C ASP A 34 10.78 -10.62 7.19
N ILE A 35 11.31 -9.47 6.80
CA ILE A 35 12.52 -9.34 6.00
C ILE A 35 13.72 -9.46 6.93
N LYS A 36 14.27 -10.68 6.99
CA LYS A 36 15.42 -11.03 7.82
C LYS A 36 16.74 -10.77 7.09
N SER A 37 17.54 -9.88 7.66
CA SER A 37 18.79 -9.38 7.06
C SER A 37 19.79 -10.52 6.78
N GLU A 38 19.81 -11.54 7.63
CA GLU A 38 20.66 -12.73 7.52
C GLU A 38 20.27 -13.66 6.37
N LEU A 39 19.05 -13.56 5.84
CA LEU A 39 18.57 -14.39 4.73
C LEU A 39 18.72 -13.68 3.36
N LEU A 40 19.01 -12.39 3.36
CA LEU A 40 19.12 -11.59 2.14
C LEU A 40 20.24 -12.08 1.22
N ARG A 41 19.96 -11.98 -0.08
CA ARG A 41 20.93 -12.26 -1.14
C ARG A 41 21.02 -11.03 -2.02
N PHE A 42 22.25 -10.50 -2.15
CA PHE A 42 22.50 -9.40 -3.06
C PHE A 42 22.39 -9.90 -4.50
N ASP A 43 21.58 -9.21 -5.29
CA ASP A 43 21.44 -9.47 -6.73
C ASP A 43 21.98 -8.25 -7.50
N PRO A 44 23.14 -8.38 -8.18
CA PRO A 44 23.75 -7.28 -8.93
C PRO A 44 22.97 -6.90 -10.21
N THR A 45 21.98 -7.69 -10.62
CA THR A 45 21.17 -7.43 -11.82
C THR A 45 20.02 -6.46 -11.55
N LEU A 46 19.63 -6.31 -10.27
CA LEU A 46 18.61 -5.36 -9.85
C LEU A 46 19.07 -3.92 -10.08
N ARG A 47 18.21 -3.15 -10.76
CA ARG A 47 18.44 -1.73 -11.08
C ARG A 47 17.61 -0.84 -10.15
N PRO A 48 17.98 0.44 -9.98
CA PRO A 48 17.13 1.40 -9.30
C PRO A 48 15.72 1.41 -9.87
N ILE A 49 14.70 1.58 -9.02
CA ILE A 49 13.31 1.69 -9.48
C ILE A 49 13.14 3.01 -10.22
N GLU A 50 12.75 2.92 -11.49
CA GLU A 50 12.43 4.07 -12.32
C GLU A 50 10.94 4.36 -12.26
N ILE A 51 10.60 5.58 -11.84
CA ILE A 51 9.21 6.03 -11.75
C ILE A 51 8.96 7.16 -12.76
N GLN A 52 7.79 7.15 -13.38
CA GLN A 52 7.36 8.13 -14.37
C GLN A 52 5.98 8.68 -14.02
N ASN A 53 5.81 9.99 -14.19
CA ASN A 53 4.56 10.71 -13.94
C ASN A 53 4.04 10.64 -12.49
N TYR A 54 4.93 10.46 -11.51
CA TYR A 54 4.58 10.45 -10.09
C TYR A 54 4.30 11.85 -9.50
N ASN A 55 4.65 12.91 -10.23
CA ASN A 55 4.34 14.28 -9.86
C ASN A 55 3.00 14.70 -10.46
N LEU A 56 1.93 14.60 -9.67
CA LEU A 56 0.61 15.05 -10.11
C LEU A 56 0.51 16.58 -10.10
N SER A 57 -0.19 17.10 -11.09
CA SER A 57 -0.61 18.49 -11.12
C SER A 57 -1.68 18.73 -10.05
N PRO A 58 -1.66 19.88 -9.35
CA PRO A 58 -2.76 20.28 -8.47
C PRO A 58 -4.13 20.37 -9.17
N ASN A 59 -4.15 20.47 -10.51
CA ASN A 59 -5.39 20.49 -11.30
C ASN A 59 -6.01 19.09 -11.49
N GLU A 60 -5.28 18.04 -11.16
CA GLU A 60 -5.80 16.67 -11.18
C GLU A 60 -6.51 16.38 -9.86
N GLN A 61 -7.55 15.55 -9.86
CA GLN A 61 -8.29 15.19 -8.64
C GLN A 61 -8.03 13.74 -8.25
N LEU A 62 -7.79 13.52 -6.96
CA LEU A 62 -7.64 12.21 -6.34
C LEU A 62 -8.81 11.95 -5.40
N THR A 63 -9.42 10.76 -5.46
CA THR A 63 -10.43 10.38 -4.46
C THR A 63 -9.74 9.59 -3.35
N LEU A 64 -9.65 10.19 -2.17
CA LEU A 64 -9.29 9.48 -0.95
C LEU A 64 -10.56 8.93 -0.31
N GLY A 65 -10.50 7.71 0.21
CA GLY A 65 -11.60 7.12 0.94
C GLY A 65 -11.12 6.10 1.96
N ASN A 66 -11.78 6.03 3.10
CA ASN A 66 -11.66 4.86 3.96
C ASN A 66 -12.65 3.80 3.46
N ASN A 67 -12.16 2.60 3.13
CA ASN A 67 -12.99 1.50 2.65
C ASN A 67 -13.39 0.50 3.76
N GLY A 68 -13.12 0.84 5.03
CA GLY A 68 -13.40 -0.01 6.20
C GLY A 68 -12.31 -1.04 6.51
N HIS A 69 -11.36 -1.24 5.60
CA HIS A 69 -10.23 -2.18 5.76
C HIS A 69 -8.87 -1.45 5.74
N SER A 70 -8.75 -0.41 4.93
CA SER A 70 -7.57 0.47 4.79
C SER A 70 -8.00 1.86 4.32
N GLY A 71 -7.12 2.84 4.45
CA GLY A 71 -7.27 4.15 3.81
C GLY A 71 -6.85 4.00 2.35
N GLU A 72 -7.80 3.98 1.44
CA GLU A 72 -7.60 3.72 0.03
C GLU A 72 -7.77 5.01 -0.80
N CYS A 73 -6.75 5.33 -1.60
CA CYS A 73 -6.82 6.36 -2.63
C CYS A 73 -7.07 5.68 -3.99
N LYS A 74 -8.24 5.96 -4.58
CA LYS A 74 -8.56 5.58 -5.97
C LYS A 74 -8.63 6.85 -6.81
N SER A 75 -7.89 6.88 -7.92
CA SER A 75 -8.10 7.91 -8.93
C SER A 75 -7.82 7.36 -10.31
N SER A 76 -8.66 7.73 -11.29
CA SER A 76 -8.39 7.50 -12.70
C SER A 76 -7.06 8.14 -13.13
N VAL A 77 -6.57 9.13 -12.40
CA VAL A 77 -5.28 9.80 -12.63
C VAL A 77 -4.08 8.96 -12.15
N LEU A 78 -4.29 7.88 -11.38
CA LEU A 78 -3.21 6.93 -11.13
C LEU A 78 -2.85 6.13 -12.39
N SER A 79 -3.79 5.96 -13.32
CA SER A 79 -3.62 5.14 -14.54
C SER A 79 -2.62 5.69 -15.57
N THR A 80 -2.12 6.92 -15.40
CA THR A 80 -1.07 7.52 -16.25
C THR A 80 0.33 7.43 -15.61
N LYS A 81 0.41 6.85 -14.40
CA LYS A 81 1.68 6.66 -13.69
C LYS A 81 2.26 5.32 -14.03
N HIS A 82 3.52 5.32 -14.42
CA HIS A 82 4.23 4.11 -14.76
C HIS A 82 5.41 3.93 -13.80
N VAL A 83 5.63 2.70 -13.39
CA VAL A 83 6.90 2.27 -12.82
C VAL A 83 7.48 1.27 -13.78
N ILE A 84 8.76 1.45 -14.09
CA ILE A 84 9.51 0.46 -14.85
C ILE A 84 10.15 -0.47 -13.82
N ILE A 85 9.57 -1.66 -13.70
CA ILE A 85 10.14 -2.77 -12.91
C ILE A 85 10.52 -3.83 -13.95
N LEU A 86 11.79 -3.81 -14.33
CA LEU A 86 12.49 -4.67 -15.30
C LEU A 86 11.73 -5.92 -15.79
N PRO A 87 11.57 -6.18 -17.10
CA PRO A 87 11.62 -5.26 -18.25
C PRO A 87 10.25 -4.65 -18.57
N HIS A 88 9.26 -4.81 -17.69
CA HIS A 88 7.88 -4.48 -18.00
C HIS A 88 7.48 -3.09 -17.51
N HIS A 89 6.58 -2.45 -18.25
CA HIS A 89 5.86 -1.28 -17.79
C HIS A 89 4.71 -1.70 -16.90
N TYR A 90 4.73 -1.22 -15.66
CA TYR A 90 3.68 -1.41 -14.69
C TYR A 90 2.96 -0.08 -14.46
N THR A 91 1.65 -0.05 -14.69
CA THR A 91 0.83 1.15 -14.54
C THR A 91 0.15 1.17 -13.18
N ALA A 92 0.20 2.29 -12.47
CA ALA A 92 -0.38 2.41 -11.13
C ALA A 92 -1.91 2.34 -11.20
N ALA A 93 -2.49 1.56 -10.30
CA ALA A 93 -3.95 1.38 -10.20
C ALA A 93 -4.52 2.00 -8.92
N GLN A 94 -3.81 1.84 -7.81
CA GLN A 94 -4.26 2.29 -6.49
C GLN A 94 -3.08 2.61 -5.59
N LEU A 95 -3.33 3.46 -4.60
CA LEU A 95 -2.43 3.73 -3.49
C LEU A 95 -3.23 3.60 -2.20
N HIS A 96 -2.73 2.85 -1.22
CA HIS A 96 -3.39 2.74 0.07
C HIS A 96 -2.38 2.67 1.21
N PHE A 97 -2.88 2.88 2.43
CA PHE A 97 -2.07 2.83 3.63
C PHE A 97 -2.60 1.77 4.60
N HIS A 98 -1.66 1.11 5.25
CA HIS A 98 -1.86 0.30 6.44
C HIS A 98 -1.27 1.02 7.63
N TRP A 99 -1.96 1.03 8.76
CA TRP A 99 -1.50 1.68 9.97
C TRP A 99 -2.12 1.03 11.20
N GLY A 100 -1.50 1.33 12.35
CA GLY A 100 -1.93 0.83 13.65
C GLY A 100 -3.29 1.33 14.10
N SER A 101 -3.56 1.18 15.39
CA SER A 101 -4.77 1.71 16.04
C SER A 101 -4.39 2.72 17.12
N SER A 102 -5.37 3.40 17.71
CA SER A 102 -5.13 4.27 18.87
C SER A 102 -4.40 3.56 20.03
N ASN A 103 -4.55 2.24 20.12
CA ASN A 103 -3.98 1.41 21.18
C ASN A 103 -2.70 0.67 20.76
N ARG A 104 -2.30 0.76 19.48
CA ARG A 104 -1.07 0.16 18.95
C ARG A 104 -0.51 1.06 17.86
N ALA A 105 0.54 1.81 18.19
CA ALA A 105 1.13 2.79 17.28
C ALA A 105 1.77 2.16 16.01
N ALA A 106 2.22 0.91 16.10
CA ALA A 106 2.77 0.17 14.96
C ALA A 106 1.66 -0.49 14.12
N GLY A 107 1.82 -0.50 12.80
CA GLY A 107 0.89 -1.14 11.87
C GLY A 107 1.34 -1.17 10.41
N SER A 108 2.66 -1.22 10.14
CA SER A 108 3.13 -1.73 8.86
C SER A 108 2.80 -3.22 8.73
N GLU A 109 2.58 -3.69 7.50
CA GLU A 109 2.33 -5.10 7.22
C GLU A 109 3.67 -5.85 7.21
N HIS A 110 4.64 -5.36 6.45
CA HIS A 110 6.02 -5.86 6.46
C HIS A 110 6.74 -5.47 7.75
N THR A 111 7.68 -6.34 8.12
CA THR A 111 8.64 -6.07 9.19
C THR A 111 10.06 -6.28 8.68
N VAL A 112 11.05 -5.65 9.35
CA VAL A 112 12.47 -5.82 9.04
C VAL A 112 13.19 -6.24 10.30
N ASN A 113 13.75 -7.45 10.32
CA ASN A 113 14.29 -8.09 11.53
C ASN A 113 13.29 -8.02 12.69
N SER A 114 12.03 -8.36 12.42
CA SER A 114 10.91 -8.31 13.35
C SER A 114 10.54 -6.91 13.89
N LYS A 115 11.18 -5.83 13.39
CA LYS A 115 10.74 -4.45 13.67
C LYS A 115 9.53 -4.12 12.79
N GLN A 116 8.42 -3.77 13.42
CA GLN A 116 7.25 -3.17 12.78
C GLN A 116 7.33 -1.64 12.83
N TYR A 117 6.80 -0.98 11.82
CA TYR A 117 6.80 0.48 11.65
C TYR A 117 5.40 1.05 11.92
N ALA A 118 5.28 2.39 12.04
CA ALA A 118 4.01 3.04 12.38
C ALA A 118 2.92 2.80 11.32
N ALA A 119 3.32 2.80 10.05
CA ALA A 119 2.45 2.55 8.91
C ALA A 119 3.24 1.99 7.73
N GLU A 120 2.51 1.56 6.72
CA GLU A 120 3.05 1.17 5.43
C GLU A 120 2.17 1.68 4.30
N MET A 121 2.79 2.31 3.31
CA MET A 121 2.11 2.72 2.08
C MET A 121 2.36 1.68 1.00
N HIS A 122 1.30 1.30 0.30
CA HIS A 122 1.36 0.49 -0.91
C HIS A 122 0.99 1.32 -2.12
N VAL A 123 1.82 1.27 -3.16
CA VAL A 123 1.45 1.74 -4.50
C VAL A 123 1.37 0.50 -5.40
N VAL A 124 0.15 0.14 -5.79
CA VAL A 124 -0.14 -1.06 -6.57
C VAL A 124 -0.15 -0.73 -8.04
N HIS A 125 0.54 -1.55 -8.82
CA HIS A 125 0.61 -1.44 -10.26
C HIS A 125 0.20 -2.75 -10.91
N PHE A 126 -0.29 -2.68 -12.15
CA PHE A 126 -0.52 -3.85 -12.99
C PHE A 126 0.38 -3.83 -14.22
N ASN A 127 0.75 -5.01 -14.72
CA ASN A 127 1.57 -5.17 -15.92
C ASN A 127 0.78 -4.71 -17.16
N SER A 128 1.00 -3.46 -17.57
CA SER A 128 0.27 -2.82 -18.67
C SER A 128 0.79 -3.23 -20.04
N ASP A 129 1.95 -3.88 -20.13
CA ASP A 129 2.42 -4.47 -21.39
C ASP A 129 1.58 -5.69 -21.78
N LYS A 130 1.05 -6.41 -20.78
CA LYS A 130 0.34 -7.69 -20.98
C LYS A 130 -1.16 -7.61 -20.72
N TYR A 131 -1.60 -6.74 -19.82
CA TYR A 131 -2.99 -6.69 -19.37
C TYR A 131 -3.57 -5.29 -19.55
N PRO A 132 -4.84 -5.17 -20.01
CA PRO A 132 -5.45 -3.87 -20.25
C PRO A 132 -5.84 -3.13 -18.96
N ASN A 133 -5.97 -3.82 -17.83
CA ASN A 133 -6.31 -3.24 -16.53
C ASN A 133 -5.95 -4.19 -15.38
N MET A 134 -5.96 -3.65 -14.16
CA MET A 134 -5.66 -4.43 -12.94
C MET A 134 -6.59 -5.64 -12.76
N SER A 135 -7.88 -5.54 -13.09
CA SER A 135 -8.84 -6.64 -12.92
C SER A 135 -8.46 -7.88 -13.73
N MET A 136 -7.88 -7.69 -14.92
CA MET A 136 -7.39 -8.79 -15.77
C MET A 136 -6.00 -9.30 -15.39
N ALA A 137 -5.26 -8.54 -14.58
CA ALA A 137 -3.91 -8.87 -14.13
C ALA A 137 -3.87 -9.51 -12.73
N VAL A 138 -4.87 -9.23 -11.89
CA VAL A 138 -4.85 -9.47 -10.44
C VAL A 138 -4.56 -10.92 -10.03
N ASP A 139 -4.89 -11.89 -10.87
CA ASP A 139 -4.73 -13.33 -10.62
C ASP A 139 -3.59 -13.95 -11.46
N LYS A 140 -2.78 -13.13 -12.14
CA LYS A 140 -1.67 -13.58 -13.00
C LYS A 140 -0.34 -13.45 -12.28
N SER A 141 0.52 -14.45 -12.41
CA SER A 141 1.80 -14.54 -11.66
C SER A 141 2.74 -13.36 -11.86
N ASP A 142 2.65 -12.68 -13.01
CA ASP A 142 3.41 -11.48 -13.39
C ASP A 142 2.52 -10.22 -13.48
N GLY A 143 1.30 -10.33 -12.96
CA GLY A 143 0.23 -9.39 -13.17
C GLY A 143 0.37 -8.11 -12.37
N LEU A 144 0.89 -8.19 -11.14
CA LEU A 144 1.00 -7.04 -10.24
C LEU A 144 2.43 -6.79 -9.80
N ALA A 145 2.73 -5.51 -9.58
CA ALA A 145 3.92 -5.09 -8.85
C ALA A 145 3.54 -4.04 -7.81
N VAL A 146 4.00 -4.24 -6.58
CA VAL A 146 3.66 -3.35 -5.45
C VAL A 146 4.93 -2.73 -4.89
N LEU A 147 4.90 -1.41 -4.74
CA LEU A 147 5.90 -0.66 -3.97
C LEU A 147 5.42 -0.53 -2.53
N GLY A 148 6.15 -1.12 -1.59
CA GLY A 148 5.95 -1.00 -0.14
C GLY A 148 6.91 0.04 0.44
N VAL A 149 6.35 1.04 1.14
CA VAL A 149 7.11 2.10 1.82
C VAL A 149 6.80 2.07 3.31
N LEU A 150 7.78 1.70 4.11
CA LEU A 150 7.70 1.70 5.57
C LEU A 150 7.74 3.15 6.11
N ILE A 151 6.86 3.46 7.04
CA ILE A 151 6.71 4.81 7.61
C ILE A 151 7.04 4.76 9.11
N GLU A 152 8.11 5.43 9.52
CA GLU A 152 8.58 5.42 10.91
C GLU A 152 7.64 6.19 11.85
N ASN A 153 7.05 7.28 11.36
CA ASN A 153 6.13 8.10 12.16
C ASN A 153 5.03 8.71 11.30
N LEU A 154 3.81 8.70 11.84
CA LEU A 154 2.59 9.12 11.21
C LEU A 154 1.92 10.22 12.04
N TYR A 155 2.55 11.39 12.09
CA TYR A 155 1.93 12.53 12.77
C TYR A 155 0.66 12.94 12.01
N ALA A 156 -0.51 12.79 12.65
CA ALA A 156 -1.79 13.38 12.25
C ALA A 156 -2.65 12.71 11.15
N LEU A 157 -2.45 11.44 10.76
CA LEU A 157 -3.43 10.76 9.89
C LEU A 157 -4.71 10.29 10.62
N HIS A 158 -4.72 10.29 11.97
CA HIS A 158 -5.88 9.83 12.76
C HIS A 158 -7.18 10.58 12.48
N HIS A 159 -7.12 11.81 11.95
CA HIS A 159 -8.30 12.64 11.68
C HIS A 159 -8.88 12.49 10.26
N LEU A 160 -8.18 11.81 9.35
CA LEU A 160 -8.61 11.63 7.95
C LEU A 160 -9.47 10.37 7.73
N ILE A 161 -9.79 9.67 8.82
CA ILE A 161 -10.27 8.29 8.79
C ILE A 161 -11.76 8.18 8.38
N HIS A 162 -12.52 9.27 8.29
CA HIS A 162 -13.99 9.17 8.25
C HIS A 162 -14.67 9.72 6.98
N VAL A 163 -13.94 10.17 5.96
CA VAL A 163 -14.59 10.84 4.81
C VAL A 163 -14.00 10.38 3.48
N ARG A 164 -14.86 10.10 2.50
CA ARG A 164 -14.47 10.05 1.08
C ARG A 164 -14.35 11.48 0.57
N VAL A 165 -13.17 11.90 0.16
CA VAL A 165 -12.89 13.29 -0.21
C VAL A 165 -12.13 13.33 -1.54
N GLN A 166 -12.50 14.28 -2.40
CA GLN A 166 -11.70 14.63 -3.56
C GLN A 166 -10.61 15.62 -3.14
N VAL A 167 -9.36 15.32 -3.47
CA VAL A 167 -8.19 16.09 -3.05
C VAL A 167 -7.37 16.46 -4.27
N PRO A 168 -6.78 17.67 -4.32
CA PRO A 168 -5.89 18.06 -5.39
C PRO A 168 -4.74 17.06 -5.54
N GLY A 169 -4.31 16.85 -6.79
CA GLY A 169 -3.16 16.04 -7.13
C GLY A 169 -1.92 16.56 -6.41
N PHE A 170 -1.17 15.64 -5.81
CA PHE A 170 0.08 15.95 -5.14
C PHE A 170 1.20 15.03 -5.62
N ASN A 171 2.44 15.46 -5.37
CA ASN A 171 3.61 14.73 -5.80
C ASN A 171 3.79 13.42 -4.99
N ILE A 172 3.40 12.29 -5.57
CA ILE A 172 3.55 10.96 -4.95
C ILE A 172 5.04 10.61 -4.79
N ARG A 173 5.95 11.14 -5.62
CA ARG A 173 7.41 10.96 -5.44
C ARG A 173 7.87 11.43 -4.07
N ALA A 174 7.23 12.46 -3.51
CA ALA A 174 7.56 13.00 -2.19
C ALA A 174 7.16 12.05 -1.03
N LEU A 175 6.31 11.06 -1.30
CA LEU A 175 5.97 9.99 -0.36
C LEU A 175 6.89 8.76 -0.50
N LEU A 176 7.76 8.72 -1.50
CA LEU A 176 8.76 7.67 -1.68
C LEU A 176 10.09 8.06 -1.02
N PRO A 177 10.92 7.08 -0.63
CA PRO A 177 12.26 7.35 -0.10
C PRO A 177 13.15 8.12 -1.08
N ALA A 178 14.16 8.83 -0.56
CA ALA A 178 15.12 9.53 -1.40
C ALA A 178 15.88 8.57 -2.32
N ARG A 179 16.26 7.40 -1.77
CA ARG A 179 17.01 6.34 -2.45
C ARG A 179 16.08 5.22 -2.91
N LEU A 180 15.89 5.12 -4.23
CA LEU A 180 15.07 4.09 -4.89
C LEU A 180 15.89 2.89 -5.38
N ASP A 181 17.20 2.91 -5.12
CA ASP A 181 18.18 1.88 -5.43
C ASP A 181 18.41 0.89 -4.27
N GLU A 182 17.83 1.16 -3.10
CA GLU A 182 17.90 0.28 -1.93
C GLU A 182 16.53 -0.28 -1.57
N TYR A 183 16.30 -1.52 -1.98
CA TYR A 183 15.04 -2.21 -1.76
C TYR A 183 15.24 -3.72 -1.62
N TYR A 184 14.24 -4.36 -1.04
CA TYR A 184 14.07 -5.80 -1.03
C TYR A 184 13.12 -6.20 -2.14
N ARG A 185 13.37 -7.35 -2.78
CA ARG A 185 12.57 -7.89 -3.88
C ARG A 185 12.22 -9.34 -3.61
N TYR A 186 10.95 -9.70 -3.76
CA TYR A 186 10.50 -11.08 -3.68
C TYR A 186 9.15 -11.28 -4.40
N ASP A 187 8.85 -12.52 -4.76
CA ASP A 187 7.54 -12.94 -5.27
C ASP A 187 6.61 -13.27 -4.10
N GLY A 188 5.43 -12.66 -4.06
CA GLY A 188 4.46 -12.84 -2.98
C GLY A 188 3.01 -12.69 -3.43
N SER A 189 2.13 -12.36 -2.50
CA SER A 189 0.69 -12.26 -2.73
C SER A 189 0.13 -10.87 -2.46
N LEU A 190 -1.15 -10.69 -2.78
CA LEU A 190 -1.98 -9.69 -2.11
C LEU A 190 -2.01 -9.99 -0.59
N THR A 191 -2.00 -8.94 0.23
CA THR A 191 -2.10 -9.03 1.70
C THR A 191 -3.55 -9.07 2.18
N THR A 192 -4.51 -9.06 1.26
CA THR A 192 -5.94 -9.18 1.53
C THR A 192 -6.58 -10.20 0.60
N PRO A 193 -7.73 -10.79 0.97
CA PRO A 193 -8.45 -11.71 0.12
C PRO A 193 -8.70 -11.13 -1.29
N PRO A 194 -8.53 -11.92 -2.35
CA PRO A 194 -8.37 -13.38 -2.35
C PRO A 194 -6.92 -13.90 -2.21
N CYS A 195 -5.95 -13.05 -1.83
CA CYS A 195 -4.55 -13.44 -1.58
C CYS A 195 -3.84 -14.10 -2.77
N TYR A 196 -4.16 -13.69 -4.00
CA TYR A 196 -3.51 -14.23 -5.20
C TYR A 196 -1.98 -14.06 -5.12
N PRO A 197 -1.19 -15.12 -5.41
CA PRO A 197 0.27 -15.06 -5.48
C PRO A 197 0.71 -14.46 -6.83
N SER A 198 0.35 -13.20 -7.04
CA SER A 198 0.47 -12.46 -8.30
C SER A 198 1.33 -11.21 -8.20
N VAL A 199 1.98 -10.99 -7.04
CA VAL A 199 2.61 -9.72 -6.70
C VAL A 199 4.12 -9.84 -6.68
N LEU A 200 4.79 -9.08 -7.56
CA LEU A 200 6.20 -8.78 -7.43
C LEU A 200 6.39 -7.63 -6.43
N TRP A 201 6.86 -7.94 -5.23
CA TRP A 201 7.02 -6.98 -4.15
C TRP A 201 8.33 -6.22 -4.24
N THR A 202 8.27 -4.91 -4.05
CA THR A 202 9.46 -4.06 -3.83
C THR A 202 9.26 -3.28 -2.54
N VAL A 203 9.94 -3.71 -1.47
CA VAL A 203 9.88 -3.02 -0.17
C VAL A 203 11.14 -2.18 -0.01
N PHE A 204 11.00 -0.85 0.04
CA PHE A 204 12.17 0.01 0.15
C PHE A 204 12.86 -0.13 1.51
N ARG A 205 14.19 -0.16 1.49
CA ARG A 205 15.00 -0.28 2.72
C ARG A 205 14.94 0.97 3.58
N ASN A 206 14.94 2.14 2.93
CA ASN A 206 14.85 3.42 3.61
C ASN A 206 13.38 3.72 3.93
N HIS A 207 13.07 3.89 5.21
CA HIS A 207 11.76 4.34 5.65
C HIS A 207 11.59 5.83 5.41
N VAL A 208 10.34 6.27 5.32
CA VAL A 208 10.01 7.71 5.29
C VAL A 208 9.46 8.15 6.63
N THR A 209 9.68 9.42 6.95
CA THR A 209 8.97 10.09 8.04
C THR A 209 7.99 11.06 7.41
N ILE A 210 6.71 10.92 7.71
CA ILE A 210 5.71 11.87 7.25
C ILE A 210 5.56 12.94 8.34
N SER A 211 6.17 14.10 8.12
CA SER A 211 6.13 15.18 9.10
C SER A 211 4.73 15.81 9.17
N ARG A 212 4.40 16.38 10.33
CA ARG A 212 3.18 17.19 10.50
C ARG A 212 3.09 18.30 9.45
N LYS A 213 4.19 18.87 8.96
CA LYS A 213 4.18 19.90 7.90
C LYS A 213 3.89 19.32 6.52
N GLN A 214 4.35 18.12 6.19
CA GLN A 214 4.00 17.47 4.90
C GLN A 214 2.53 17.08 4.88
N VAL A 215 2.05 16.50 5.98
CA VAL A 215 0.61 16.22 6.18
C VAL A 215 -0.17 17.53 6.18
N LEU A 216 0.16 18.51 7.02
CA LEU A 216 -0.58 19.78 7.09
C LEU A 216 -0.46 20.64 5.83
N HIS A 217 0.64 20.65 5.08
CA HIS A 217 0.72 21.43 3.84
C HIS A 217 -0.11 20.78 2.73
N GLN A 218 -0.11 19.45 2.66
CA GLN A 218 -1.02 18.73 1.79
C GLN A 218 -2.46 18.94 2.29
N LEU A 219 -2.77 18.71 3.57
CA LEU A 219 -4.10 18.87 4.18
C LEU A 219 -4.61 20.32 4.31
N GLU A 220 -3.78 21.35 4.36
CA GLU A 220 -4.20 22.76 4.36
C GLU A 220 -4.83 23.10 3.02
N LEU A 221 -4.30 22.56 1.92
CA LEU A 221 -4.96 22.59 0.61
C LEU A 221 -6.30 21.81 0.62
N PHE A 222 -6.51 20.90 1.58
CA PHE A 222 -7.75 20.12 1.71
C PHE A 222 -8.78 20.93 2.52
N PHE A 223 -8.41 21.58 3.63
CA PHE A 223 -9.32 22.38 4.45
C PHE A 223 -9.70 23.73 3.80
N LEU A 224 -8.78 24.39 3.10
CA LEU A 224 -9.07 25.65 2.39
C LEU A 224 -10.05 25.47 1.22
N ASN A 225 -10.14 24.25 0.66
CA ASN A 225 -11.05 23.94 -0.45
C ASN A 225 -12.36 23.25 0.01
N ALA A 226 -12.36 22.57 1.17
CA ALA A 226 -13.54 21.89 1.72
C ALA A 226 -14.60 22.85 2.30
N GLU A 227 -14.24 24.08 2.66
CA GLU A 227 -15.23 25.11 3.05
C GLU A 227 -16.17 25.51 1.88
N SER A 228 -15.92 25.03 0.66
CA SER A 228 -16.74 25.32 -0.53
C SER A 228 -17.73 24.22 -0.93
N ILE A 229 -17.71 23.06 -0.27
CA ILE A 229 -18.57 21.91 -0.60
C ILE A 229 -19.52 21.63 0.57
N PRO A 230 -20.86 21.69 0.39
CA PRO A 230 -21.79 21.35 1.46
C PRO A 230 -21.57 19.89 1.88
N ALA A 231 -21.44 19.64 3.18
CA ALA A 231 -21.43 18.29 3.71
C ALA A 231 -22.82 17.66 3.45
N GLU A 232 -22.90 16.68 2.56
CA GLU A 232 -24.04 15.78 2.50
C GLU A 232 -23.88 14.78 3.67
N GLU A 233 -24.69 14.98 4.72
CA GLU A 233 -24.85 14.00 5.80
C GLU A 233 -25.62 12.79 5.27
N GLU A 234 -24.90 11.69 5.01
CA GLU A 234 -25.52 10.36 4.90
C GLU A 234 -25.62 9.72 6.30
N PRO A 235 -26.68 8.92 6.56
CA PRO A 235 -27.12 8.56 7.90
C PRO A 235 -26.13 7.62 8.60
N ASP A 236 -26.02 7.78 9.91
CA ASP A 236 -25.26 6.96 10.85
C ASP A 236 -25.26 5.47 10.46
N GLN A 237 -24.18 5.02 9.83
CA GLN A 237 -23.90 3.61 9.62
C GLN A 237 -22.94 3.11 10.70
N PRO A 238 -23.16 1.89 11.22
CA PRO A 238 -22.43 1.37 12.36
C PRO A 238 -20.92 1.28 12.10
N VAL A 239 -20.15 1.76 13.08
CA VAL A 239 -18.69 1.67 13.14
C VAL A 239 -18.26 0.21 13.07
N CYS A 240 -17.72 -0.21 11.92
CA CYS A 240 -17.15 -1.55 11.75
C CYS A 240 -15.68 -1.59 12.18
N GLY A 241 -15.35 -2.57 13.03
CA GLY A 241 -13.99 -2.87 13.46
C GLY A 241 -13.11 -3.39 12.32
N LYS A 242 -11.84 -2.99 12.32
CA LYS A 242 -10.82 -3.42 11.36
C LYS A 242 -10.66 -4.94 11.35
N VAL A 243 -10.57 -5.52 10.16
CA VAL A 243 -10.04 -6.87 9.97
C VAL A 243 -8.53 -6.82 10.23
N ARG A 244 -8.07 -7.78 11.03
CA ARG A 244 -6.70 -7.91 11.54
C ARG A 244 -5.76 -8.22 10.37
N THR A 245 -4.60 -7.56 10.33
CA THR A 245 -3.37 -8.05 9.68
C THR A 245 -2.28 -8.01 10.75
N GLY A 246 -1.82 -9.17 11.21
CA GLY A 246 -0.80 -9.26 12.27
C GLY A 246 -0.63 -10.61 12.92
#